data_AF-A0A8H6AEK3-F1
#
_entry.id   AF-A0A8H6AEK3-F1
#
_cell.length_a   1.000
_cell.length_b   1.000
_cell.length_c   1.000
_cell.angle_alpha   90.00
_cell.angle_beta   90.00
_cell.angle_gamma   90.00
#
_symmetry.space_group_name_H-M   'P 1'
#
loop_
_entity.id
_entity.type
_entity.pdbx_description
1 polymer ?
#
loop_
_entity_poly.entity_id
_entity_poly.type
_entity_poly.pdbx_seq_one_letter_code
_entity_poly.pdbx_strand_id
1 'polypeptide(L)'
;MSDNASAPLYPAYLPVRPEGFTPTLNIPLRDVPEAGCRADSSLPEIRTHDSQLGNITPRIGTEIRGVQLSQLSAAGLDQVALLAAQRGVLVFRGQDFADIGTARQRDIAAHYGQLHQHPTMGYPQGTSPEFQVVYADEKVGNLRTLLGAHTSYDLWHVDQTFTPNTPGVTFFWVLETPASGGGDTAFTSLTAAYQALSPTFREGLHRLKLLHTSASVGEVARVGQERALKEAVQTEHPLVIDHPVTHEPVLFVNPTIARQVVGYKPEESDNLLSFLHNHIRSLDFSCRVSWEKGTVVVWDQRAVAHSAVPDFEDGDRRHMVRIIAYGSQPQAISVSKLSISHLWHYPFEDFNSSCSDCGLGPAEHDDQVPATQEPTPTRGKRTLQKVLRLETYKEWLDWLRSPLVAPWWNELMNDCISKHDTHEHLRVPRKAVIAKMTRGEANGSTRYSARFPQKDEWDVGDHLARFVLMVKDENFRSNQGIFYRKCFAEAEMEGIVWDLLGYLRNTRGSSISTKRPGS
;
A
#
# COMPACT_ATOMS: atom_id res chain seq x y z
N MET A 1 -42.60 8.85 31.18
CA MET A 1 -41.89 8.08 30.14
C MET A 1 -40.87 7.23 30.88
N SER A 2 -40.98 5.92 30.73
CA SER A 2 -40.37 4.92 31.62
C SER A 2 -38.83 4.91 31.53
N ASP A 3 -38.16 5.07 32.68
CA ASP A 3 -36.75 4.75 32.95
C ASP A 3 -36.45 3.29 32.61
N ASN A 4 -36.25 2.96 31.33
CA ASN A 4 -35.94 1.60 30.89
C ASN A 4 -34.68 1.53 30.03
N ALA A 5 -33.73 2.44 30.24
CA ALA A 5 -32.38 2.25 29.74
C ALA A 5 -31.75 1.10 30.54
N SER A 6 -31.62 -0.08 29.92
CA SER A 6 -30.93 -1.24 30.50
C SER A 6 -29.54 -0.84 31.02
N ALA A 7 -29.04 -1.46 32.09
CA ALA A 7 -27.67 -1.17 32.54
C ALA A 7 -26.65 -1.49 31.42
N PRO A 8 -25.54 -0.72 31.29
CA PRO A 8 -24.47 -1.03 30.34
C PRO A 8 -23.96 -2.46 30.53
N LEU A 9 -23.68 -3.17 29.43
CA LEU A 9 -23.20 -4.55 29.49
C LEU A 9 -21.81 -4.67 30.13
N TYR A 10 -21.01 -3.61 30.03
CA TYR A 10 -19.63 -3.55 30.53
C TYR A 10 -19.44 -2.33 31.45
N PRO A 11 -20.07 -2.29 32.64
CA PRO A 11 -20.05 -1.11 33.50
C PRO A 11 -18.64 -0.76 34.00
N ALA A 12 -17.74 -1.75 34.10
CA ALA A 12 -16.34 -1.54 34.46
C ALA A 12 -15.56 -0.69 33.44
N TYR A 13 -16.03 -0.61 32.19
CA TYR A 13 -15.43 0.18 31.12
C TYR A 13 -16.09 1.55 30.92
N LEU A 14 -16.99 1.96 31.81
CA LEU A 14 -17.56 3.30 31.75
C LEU A 14 -16.46 4.36 31.92
N PRO A 15 -16.51 5.47 31.15
CA PRO A 15 -15.47 6.48 31.20
C PRO A 15 -15.52 7.24 32.52
N VAL A 16 -14.41 7.26 33.24
CA VAL A 16 -14.12 8.29 34.25
C VAL A 16 -13.18 9.33 33.65
N ARG A 17 -13.37 10.60 34.01
CA ARG A 17 -12.44 11.68 33.67
C ARG A 17 -11.83 12.20 34.98
N PRO A 18 -10.50 12.23 35.11
CA PRO A 18 -9.87 12.87 36.27
C PRO A 18 -10.22 14.36 36.27
N GLU A 19 -10.30 14.96 37.46
CA GLU A 19 -10.47 16.41 37.58
C GLU A 19 -9.22 17.12 37.05
N GLY A 20 -9.39 17.99 36.06
CA GLY A 20 -8.33 18.80 35.48
C GLY A 20 -7.97 18.43 34.05
N PHE A 21 -7.68 19.46 33.25
CA PHE A 21 -7.11 19.30 31.91
C PHE A 21 -5.62 18.98 32.04
N THR A 22 -5.20 17.81 31.54
CA THR A 22 -3.78 17.55 31.33
C THR A 22 -3.48 17.86 29.87
N PRO A 23 -2.65 18.87 29.55
CA PRO A 23 -2.26 19.16 28.18
C PRO A 23 -1.66 17.92 27.52
N THR A 24 -1.85 17.79 26.21
CA THR A 24 -1.15 16.75 25.44
C THR A 24 0.34 16.89 25.71
N LEU A 25 0.91 15.88 26.38
CA LEU A 25 2.33 15.86 26.71
C LEU A 25 3.14 16.12 25.44
N ASN A 26 4.18 16.94 25.57
CA ASN A 26 5.21 17.00 24.54
C ASN A 26 5.85 15.61 24.46
N ILE A 27 5.46 14.82 23.47
CA ILE A 27 5.96 13.47 23.29
C ILE A 27 7.30 13.62 22.57
N PRO A 28 8.43 13.30 23.24
CA PRO A 28 9.72 13.42 22.61
C PRO A 28 9.78 12.48 21.41
N LEU A 29 10.53 12.88 20.39
CA LEU A 29 10.87 12.00 19.28
C LEU A 29 11.57 10.75 19.83
N ARG A 30 11.15 9.58 19.36
CA ARG A 30 11.70 8.28 19.76
C ARG A 30 12.00 7.44 18.52
N ASP A 31 13.05 6.64 18.64
CA ASP A 31 13.30 5.55 17.72
C ASP A 31 12.41 4.37 18.12
N VAL A 32 11.45 4.03 17.26
CA VAL A 32 10.45 2.99 17.52
C VAL A 32 10.54 1.97 16.38
N PRO A 33 10.99 0.73 16.64
CA PRO A 33 11.05 -0.30 15.62
C PRO A 33 9.64 -0.79 15.26
N GLU A 34 9.33 -0.86 13.96
CA GLU A 34 8.03 -1.35 13.50
C GLU A 34 7.89 -2.86 13.71
N ALA A 35 6.83 -3.28 14.41
CA ALA A 35 6.53 -4.69 14.64
C ALA A 35 6.39 -5.50 13.34
N GLY A 36 5.77 -4.92 12.32
CA GLY A 36 5.59 -5.58 11.01
C GLY A 36 6.90 -5.93 10.30
N CYS A 37 8.00 -5.24 10.58
CA CYS A 37 9.31 -5.55 9.98
C CYS A 37 9.94 -6.83 10.52
N ARG A 38 9.49 -7.33 11.68
CA ARG A 38 9.97 -8.58 12.29
C ARG A 38 9.14 -9.80 11.90
N ALA A 39 8.00 -9.57 11.24
CA ALA A 39 7.01 -10.60 10.99
C ALA A 39 7.46 -11.63 9.95
N ASP A 40 7.05 -12.87 10.13
CA ASP A 40 7.08 -13.88 9.08
C ASP A 40 6.01 -13.56 8.03
N SER A 41 6.43 -13.29 6.79
CA SER A 41 5.55 -12.97 5.66
C SER A 41 4.56 -14.07 5.27
N SER A 42 4.77 -15.32 5.70
CA SER A 42 3.82 -16.42 5.49
C SER A 42 2.63 -16.39 6.46
N LEU A 43 2.72 -15.60 7.53
CA LEU A 43 1.69 -15.38 8.54
C LEU A 43 1.18 -16.68 9.22
N PRO A 44 2.05 -17.58 9.73
CA PRO A 44 1.67 -18.92 10.18
C PRO A 44 0.73 -18.96 11.39
N GLU A 45 0.72 -17.94 12.26
CA GLU A 45 -0.20 -17.87 13.41
C GLU A 45 -1.55 -17.24 13.05
N ILE A 46 -1.63 -16.56 11.90
CA ILE A 46 -2.89 -15.99 11.39
C ILE A 46 -3.53 -16.93 10.37
N ARG A 47 -2.75 -17.55 9.49
CA ARG A 47 -3.18 -18.48 8.43
C ARG A 47 -3.10 -19.93 8.91
N THR A 48 -3.79 -20.20 10.01
CA THR A 48 -3.92 -21.56 10.54
C THR A 48 -4.97 -22.36 9.77
N HIS A 49 -4.98 -23.68 9.96
CA HIS A 49 -6.00 -24.56 9.36
C HIS A 49 -7.44 -24.14 9.72
N ASP A 50 -7.65 -23.61 10.92
CA ASP A 50 -8.98 -23.26 11.45
C ASP A 50 -9.33 -21.78 11.23
N SER A 51 -8.40 -21.00 10.67
CA SER A 51 -8.61 -19.58 10.38
C SER A 51 -9.38 -19.38 9.08
N GLN A 52 -10.22 -18.35 9.04
CA GLN A 52 -10.89 -17.89 7.82
C GLN A 52 -10.59 -16.42 7.60
N LEU A 53 -10.00 -16.10 6.45
CA LEU A 53 -9.66 -14.74 6.05
C LEU A 53 -10.47 -14.35 4.81
N GLY A 54 -11.22 -13.26 4.90
CA GLY A 54 -12.00 -12.71 3.79
C GLY A 54 -11.65 -11.25 3.56
N ASN A 55 -11.43 -10.85 2.31
CA ASN A 55 -11.29 -9.43 2.00
C ASN A 55 -12.64 -8.73 2.14
N ILE A 56 -12.67 -7.61 2.88
CA ILE A 56 -13.89 -6.77 2.97
C ILE A 56 -14.11 -6.06 1.65
N THR A 57 -13.04 -5.50 1.09
CA THR A 57 -12.99 -4.98 -0.28
C THR A 57 -11.65 -5.36 -0.93
N PRO A 58 -11.51 -5.25 -2.26
CA PRO A 58 -10.25 -5.59 -2.93
C PRO A 58 -9.04 -4.82 -2.40
N ARG A 59 -9.20 -3.52 -2.11
CA ARG A 59 -8.08 -2.60 -1.79
C ARG A 59 -7.84 -2.37 -0.30
N ILE A 60 -8.80 -2.67 0.55
CA ILE A 60 -8.71 -2.44 2.00
C ILE A 60 -9.57 -3.42 2.78
N GLY A 61 -9.10 -3.80 3.96
CA GLY A 61 -9.87 -4.56 4.92
C GLY A 61 -9.74 -6.07 4.75
N THR A 62 -9.54 -6.76 5.85
CA THR A 62 -9.63 -8.23 5.93
C THR A 62 -10.38 -8.61 7.20
N GLU A 63 -11.48 -9.35 7.06
CA GLU A 63 -12.16 -10.01 8.16
C GLU A 63 -11.47 -11.34 8.48
N ILE A 64 -11.30 -11.63 9.77
CA ILE A 64 -10.56 -12.78 10.29
C ILE A 64 -11.43 -13.48 11.35
N ARG A 65 -11.65 -14.77 11.17
CA ARG A 65 -12.31 -15.68 12.12
C ARG A 65 -11.37 -16.84 12.49
N GLY A 66 -11.56 -17.41 13.67
CA GLY A 66 -10.77 -18.57 14.14
C GLY A 66 -9.40 -18.24 14.74
N VAL A 67 -9.04 -16.96 14.89
CA VAL A 67 -7.79 -16.50 15.51
C VAL A 67 -8.12 -15.61 16.70
N GLN A 68 -7.59 -15.93 17.90
CA GLN A 68 -7.76 -15.10 19.10
C GLN A 68 -6.52 -14.24 19.33
N LEU A 69 -6.67 -12.91 19.29
CA LEU A 69 -5.57 -11.97 19.55
C LEU A 69 -4.91 -12.18 20.92
N SER A 70 -5.68 -12.63 21.91
CA SER A 70 -5.22 -12.92 23.26
C SER A 70 -4.21 -14.08 23.36
N GLN A 71 -4.27 -15.00 22.39
CA GLN A 71 -3.51 -16.25 22.34
C GLN A 71 -2.27 -16.17 21.43
N LEU A 72 -2.14 -15.09 20.64
CA LEU A 72 -0.99 -14.91 19.75
C LEU A 72 0.31 -14.74 20.55
N SER A 73 1.38 -15.33 20.01
CA SER A 73 2.72 -15.07 20.48
C SER A 73 3.18 -13.66 20.06
N ALA A 74 4.35 -13.22 20.54
CA ALA A 74 4.97 -11.99 20.05
C ALA A 74 5.19 -12.02 18.52
N ALA A 75 5.52 -13.18 17.95
CA ALA A 75 5.67 -13.34 16.51
C ALA A 75 4.31 -13.28 15.78
N GLY A 76 3.24 -13.81 16.40
CA GLY A 76 1.87 -13.66 15.91
C GLY A 76 1.41 -12.19 15.91
N LEU A 77 1.74 -11.42 16.96
CA LEU A 77 1.45 -9.99 17.01
C LEU A 77 2.23 -9.19 15.95
N ASP A 78 3.48 -9.57 15.65
CA ASP A 78 4.24 -9.01 14.53
C ASP A 78 3.54 -9.28 13.19
N GLN A 79 3.02 -10.51 12.98
CA GLN A 79 2.21 -10.86 11.80
C GLN A 79 0.95 -10.01 11.68
N VAL A 80 0.30 -9.66 12.80
CA VAL A 80 -0.87 -8.77 12.80
C VAL A 80 -0.47 -7.38 12.31
N ALA A 81 0.66 -6.82 12.77
CA ALA A 81 1.16 -5.54 12.26
C ALA A 81 1.48 -5.60 10.76
N LEU A 82 2.14 -6.66 10.28
CA LEU A 82 2.44 -6.80 8.86
C LEU A 82 1.17 -6.86 8.01
N LEU A 83 0.20 -7.68 8.42
CA LEU A 83 -1.06 -7.81 7.69
C LEU A 83 -1.89 -6.52 7.74
N ALA A 84 -1.89 -5.79 8.87
CA ALA A 84 -2.52 -4.48 8.99
C ALA A 84 -1.83 -3.45 8.08
N ALA A 85 -0.50 -3.42 8.00
CA ALA A 85 0.23 -2.56 7.07
C ALA A 85 -0.11 -2.85 5.59
N GLN A 86 -0.35 -4.13 5.25
CA GLN A 86 -0.72 -4.55 3.89
C GLN A 86 -2.19 -4.29 3.54
N ARG A 87 -3.10 -4.43 4.51
CA ARG A 87 -4.56 -4.40 4.29
C ARG A 87 -5.25 -3.16 4.85
N GLY A 88 -4.52 -2.31 5.54
CA GLY A 88 -5.03 -1.13 6.25
C GLY A 88 -5.72 -1.49 7.57
N VAL A 89 -6.79 -2.30 7.50
CA VAL A 89 -7.64 -2.64 8.65
C VAL A 89 -7.93 -4.14 8.70
N LEU A 90 -7.86 -4.72 9.89
CA LEU A 90 -8.16 -6.12 10.19
C LEU A 90 -9.34 -6.18 11.15
N VAL A 91 -10.34 -7.02 10.85
CA VAL A 91 -11.54 -7.19 11.65
C VAL A 91 -11.56 -8.60 12.20
N PHE A 92 -11.14 -8.77 13.45
CA PHE A 92 -11.18 -10.04 14.15
C PHE A 92 -12.55 -10.22 14.81
N ARG A 93 -13.26 -11.29 14.44
CA ARG A 93 -14.60 -11.57 14.99
C ARG A 93 -14.52 -12.64 16.08
N GLY A 94 -15.53 -12.64 16.96
CA GLY A 94 -15.67 -13.64 18.03
C GLY A 94 -14.51 -13.66 19.02
N GLN A 95 -13.96 -12.50 19.35
CA GLN A 95 -12.82 -12.35 20.26
C GLN A 95 -13.24 -12.38 21.72
N ASP A 96 -12.38 -12.94 22.57
CA ASP A 96 -12.46 -12.86 24.03
C ASP A 96 -11.86 -11.56 24.61
N PHE A 97 -11.38 -10.66 23.74
CA PHE A 97 -10.48 -9.56 24.09
C PHE A 97 -11.04 -8.61 25.16
N ALA A 98 -12.35 -8.39 25.23
CA ALA A 98 -12.97 -7.56 26.26
C ALA A 98 -12.82 -8.14 27.69
N ASP A 99 -12.67 -9.46 27.79
CA ASP A 99 -12.77 -10.23 29.02
C ASP A 99 -11.41 -10.72 29.55
N ILE A 100 -10.32 -10.58 28.78
CA ILE A 100 -8.96 -11.00 29.20
C ILE A 100 -8.32 -10.11 30.27
N GLY A 101 -9.00 -9.04 30.67
CA GLY A 101 -8.54 -8.07 31.66
C GLY A 101 -7.64 -6.98 31.08
N THR A 102 -7.72 -5.79 31.68
CA THR A 102 -7.05 -4.57 31.19
C THR A 102 -5.54 -4.67 31.17
N ALA A 103 -4.92 -5.36 32.14
CA ALA A 103 -3.48 -5.60 32.14
C ALA A 103 -3.02 -6.33 30.86
N ARG A 104 -3.71 -7.43 30.49
CA ARG A 104 -3.35 -8.21 29.29
C ARG A 104 -3.66 -7.46 28.00
N GLN A 105 -4.78 -6.74 27.93
CA GLN A 105 -5.10 -5.86 26.78
C GLN A 105 -3.99 -4.82 26.55
N ARG A 106 -3.53 -4.17 27.63
CA ARG A 106 -2.44 -3.21 27.59
C ARG A 106 -1.14 -3.86 27.12
N ASP A 107 -0.78 -5.02 27.66
CA ASP A 107 0.45 -5.72 27.30
C ASP A 107 0.47 -6.11 25.81
N ILE A 108 -0.66 -6.55 25.26
CA ILE A 108 -0.80 -6.83 23.82
C ILE A 108 -0.62 -5.55 22.99
N ALA A 109 -1.27 -4.46 23.36
CA ALA A 109 -1.13 -3.20 22.62
C ALA A 109 0.28 -2.60 22.74
N ALA A 110 0.93 -2.73 23.90
CA ALA A 110 2.27 -2.22 24.16
C ALA A 110 3.37 -2.93 23.36
N HIS A 111 3.09 -4.13 22.84
CA HIS A 111 3.97 -4.84 21.91
C HIS A 111 4.33 -4.00 20.67
N TYR A 112 3.43 -3.13 20.24
CA TYR A 112 3.58 -2.33 19.02
C TYR A 112 4.33 -1.01 19.24
N GLY A 113 4.56 -0.61 20.50
CA GLY A 113 5.23 0.64 20.83
C GLY A 113 4.67 1.28 22.09
N GLN A 114 5.16 2.49 22.38
CA GLN A 114 4.65 3.26 23.52
C GLN A 114 3.17 3.59 23.31
N LEU A 115 2.36 3.37 24.34
CA LEU A 115 0.94 3.66 24.29
C LEU A 115 0.66 5.16 24.41
N HIS A 116 -0.24 5.66 23.56
CA HIS A 116 -0.72 7.03 23.59
C HIS A 116 -1.64 7.26 24.78
N GLN A 117 -1.27 8.23 25.62
CA GLN A 117 -2.11 8.73 26.69
C GLN A 117 -2.92 9.92 26.18
N HIS A 118 -4.23 9.72 26.01
CA HIS A 118 -5.09 10.76 25.45
C HIS A 118 -5.38 11.84 26.51
N PRO A 119 -5.22 13.14 26.19
CA PRO A 119 -5.31 14.21 27.19
C PRO A 119 -6.73 14.43 27.76
N THR A 120 -7.76 14.17 26.96
CA THR A 120 -9.15 14.59 27.27
C THR A 120 -10.20 13.48 27.24
N MET A 121 -9.84 12.27 26.80
CA MET A 121 -10.80 11.17 26.70
C MET A 121 -10.92 10.46 28.05
N GLY A 122 -12.14 10.00 28.36
CA GLY A 122 -12.36 9.20 29.55
C GLY A 122 -11.77 7.81 29.40
N TYR A 123 -11.34 7.24 30.51
CA TYR A 123 -10.76 5.90 30.61
C TYR A 123 -11.49 5.09 31.70
N PRO A 124 -11.46 3.75 31.67
CA PRO A 124 -12.07 2.93 32.73
C PRO A 124 -11.48 3.23 34.12
N GLN A 125 -12.29 3.09 35.17
CA GLN A 125 -11.79 3.28 36.53
C GLN A 125 -10.69 2.26 36.87
N GLY A 126 -9.60 2.72 37.48
CA GLY A 126 -8.47 1.86 37.86
C GLY A 126 -7.52 1.49 36.72
N THR A 127 -7.69 2.07 35.52
CA THR A 127 -6.72 1.97 34.42
C THR A 127 -5.94 3.29 34.26
N SER A 128 -5.54 3.61 33.03
CA SER A 128 -4.80 4.83 32.71
C SER A 128 -5.35 5.47 31.42
N PRO A 129 -4.98 6.73 31.11
CA PRO A 129 -5.39 7.44 29.90
C PRO A 129 -4.97 6.79 28.57
N GLU A 130 -4.23 5.68 28.60
CA GLU A 130 -3.98 4.87 27.41
C GLU A 130 -5.22 4.14 26.88
N PHE A 131 -6.20 3.89 27.76
CA PHE A 131 -7.52 3.36 27.41
C PHE A 131 -8.46 4.50 27.05
N GLN A 132 -8.81 4.63 25.78
CA GLN A 132 -9.74 5.66 25.32
C GLN A 132 -11.13 5.07 25.14
N VAL A 133 -12.07 5.46 26.00
CA VAL A 133 -13.46 5.00 25.90
C VAL A 133 -14.23 5.89 24.92
N VAL A 134 -14.81 5.27 23.90
CA VAL A 134 -15.76 5.90 22.98
C VAL A 134 -17.15 5.48 23.41
N TYR A 135 -17.90 6.42 23.99
CA TYR A 135 -19.19 6.16 24.64
C TYR A 135 -20.26 7.13 24.15
N ALA A 136 -21.44 6.60 23.86
CA ALA A 136 -22.67 7.33 23.64
C ALA A 136 -23.83 6.60 24.34
N ASP A 137 -24.76 7.37 24.88
CA ASP A 137 -26.06 6.93 25.41
C ASP A 137 -27.02 8.14 25.47
N GLU A 138 -28.21 7.96 26.03
CA GLU A 138 -29.19 9.04 26.25
C GLU A 138 -28.66 10.25 27.03
N LYS A 139 -27.74 10.05 27.98
CA LYS A 139 -27.25 11.12 28.85
C LYS A 139 -26.07 11.87 28.25
N VAL A 140 -25.17 11.15 27.58
CA VAL A 140 -23.95 11.68 26.98
C VAL A 140 -24.22 12.25 25.58
N GLY A 141 -25.23 11.72 24.88
CA GLY A 141 -25.48 12.02 23.48
C GLY A 141 -24.50 11.31 22.55
N ASN A 142 -24.71 11.45 21.25
CA ASN A 142 -23.85 10.87 20.22
C ASN A 142 -23.04 11.96 19.49
N LEU A 143 -22.25 11.56 18.49
CA LEU A 143 -21.43 12.49 17.72
C LEU A 143 -22.26 13.55 16.97
N ARG A 144 -23.51 13.25 16.55
CA ARG A 144 -24.38 14.26 15.94
C ARG A 144 -24.75 15.34 16.94
N THR A 145 -25.03 14.95 18.19
CA THR A 145 -25.28 15.89 19.29
C THR A 145 -24.09 16.82 19.51
N LEU A 146 -22.87 16.28 19.46
CA LEU A 146 -21.64 17.04 19.67
C LEU A 146 -21.34 18.02 18.52
N LEU A 147 -21.54 17.59 17.27
CA LEU A 147 -21.23 18.40 16.09
C LEU A 147 -22.33 19.43 15.78
N GLY A 148 -23.58 19.17 16.17
CA GLY A 148 -24.72 20.02 15.81
C GLY A 148 -25.20 19.78 14.37
N ALA A 149 -26.05 20.67 13.87
CA ALA A 149 -26.73 20.46 12.59
C ALA A 149 -25.76 20.57 11.39
N HIS A 150 -25.48 19.45 10.75
CA HIS A 150 -24.68 19.37 9.52
C HIS A 150 -25.35 18.53 8.44
N THR A 151 -25.05 18.82 7.17
CA THR A 151 -25.47 18.02 6.01
C THR A 151 -24.78 16.65 5.98
N SER A 152 -23.54 16.59 6.46
CA SER A 152 -22.74 15.37 6.61
C SER A 152 -22.00 15.42 7.94
N TYR A 153 -21.79 14.25 8.55
CA TYR A 153 -21.08 14.09 9.81
C TYR A 153 -19.76 13.32 9.62
N ASP A 154 -19.25 13.26 8.39
CA ASP A 154 -17.98 12.60 8.11
C ASP A 154 -16.82 13.35 8.76
N LEU A 155 -16.06 12.62 9.57
CA LEU A 155 -14.87 13.10 10.26
C LEU A 155 -13.69 12.23 9.83
N TRP A 156 -13.35 12.26 8.55
CA TRP A 156 -12.18 11.56 8.04
C TRP A 156 -10.91 12.08 8.70
N HIS A 157 -10.18 11.22 9.39
CA HIS A 157 -8.94 11.58 10.06
C HIS A 157 -8.00 10.39 10.23
N VAL A 158 -6.74 10.72 10.50
CA VAL A 158 -5.77 9.85 11.16
C VAL A 158 -5.63 10.33 12.59
N ASP A 159 -5.53 9.43 13.57
CA ASP A 159 -5.42 9.88 14.96
C ASP A 159 -4.10 10.62 15.20
N GLN A 160 -4.16 11.73 15.95
CA GLN A 160 -3.02 12.36 16.63
C GLN A 160 -1.78 12.66 15.76
N THR A 161 -1.93 12.94 14.46
CA THR A 161 -0.76 13.19 13.58
C THR A 161 -0.03 14.51 13.85
N PHE A 162 -0.43 15.29 14.85
CA PHE A 162 0.31 16.48 15.30
C PHE A 162 1.53 16.16 16.16
N THR A 163 1.76 14.89 16.53
CA THR A 163 2.93 14.44 17.27
C THR A 163 4.12 14.09 16.35
N PRO A 164 5.39 14.18 16.82
CA PRO A 164 6.56 13.78 16.04
C PRO A 164 6.56 12.30 15.61
N ASN A 165 6.31 11.39 16.55
CA ASN A 165 5.97 10.00 16.27
C ASN A 165 4.45 9.91 16.13
N THR A 166 3.95 9.55 14.95
CA THR A 166 2.51 9.39 14.74
C THR A 166 2.07 8.02 15.26
N PRO A 167 0.77 7.84 15.59
CA PRO A 167 0.21 6.51 15.81
C PRO A 167 0.61 5.52 14.70
N GLY A 168 0.98 4.31 15.11
CA GLY A 168 1.31 3.21 14.22
C GLY A 168 0.15 2.22 14.15
N VAL A 169 -0.12 1.51 15.24
CA VAL A 169 -1.18 0.49 15.31
C VAL A 169 -2.22 0.89 16.34
N THR A 170 -3.49 0.67 16.00
CA THR A 170 -4.61 0.90 16.91
C THR A 170 -5.44 -0.34 17.10
N PHE A 171 -5.76 -0.64 18.34
CA PHE A 171 -6.73 -1.66 18.75
C PHE A 171 -8.02 -0.98 19.15
N PHE A 172 -9.14 -1.50 18.66
CA PHE A 172 -10.47 -1.01 19.00
C PHE A 172 -11.44 -2.16 19.14
N TRP A 173 -12.08 -2.30 20.29
CA TRP A 173 -12.98 -3.41 20.53
C TRP A 173 -14.36 -2.97 20.97
N VAL A 174 -15.33 -3.77 20.54
CA VAL A 174 -16.76 -3.52 20.74
C VAL A 174 -17.22 -4.14 22.03
N LEU A 175 -17.76 -3.32 22.93
CA LEU A 175 -18.42 -3.77 24.15
C LEU A 175 -19.94 -3.84 23.95
N GLU A 176 -20.52 -2.78 23.38
CA GLU A 176 -21.95 -2.68 23.11
C GLU A 176 -22.21 -1.87 21.83
N THR A 177 -23.17 -2.35 21.02
CA THR A 177 -23.59 -1.72 19.77
C THR A 177 -24.98 -1.10 19.93
N PRO A 178 -25.33 -0.06 19.15
CA PRO A 178 -26.68 0.47 19.11
C PRO A 178 -27.73 -0.61 18.82
N ALA A 179 -28.86 -0.57 19.52
CA ALA A 179 -29.96 -1.51 19.34
C ALA A 179 -30.68 -1.29 18.00
N SER A 180 -30.72 -0.03 17.53
CA SER A 180 -31.23 0.35 16.21
C SER A 180 -30.37 -0.13 15.04
N GLY A 181 -29.17 -0.68 15.32
CA GLY A 181 -28.12 -0.86 14.34
C GLY A 181 -27.41 0.46 13.99
N GLY A 182 -26.39 0.38 13.12
CA GLY A 182 -25.53 1.51 12.77
C GLY A 182 -24.40 1.76 13.78
N GLY A 183 -23.81 2.96 13.71
CA GLY A 183 -22.66 3.31 14.56
C GLY A 183 -21.32 2.79 14.04
N ASP A 184 -21.28 2.38 12.79
CA ASP A 184 -20.16 1.76 12.10
C ASP A 184 -18.92 2.68 12.02
N THR A 185 -17.84 2.16 11.47
CA THR A 185 -16.68 2.98 11.11
C THR A 185 -16.28 2.73 9.67
N ALA A 186 -16.17 3.82 8.93
CA ALA A 186 -15.64 3.83 7.57
C ALA A 186 -14.12 3.99 7.62
N PHE A 187 -13.41 3.28 6.76
CA PHE A 187 -11.97 3.34 6.59
C PHE A 187 -11.66 3.59 5.11
N THR A 188 -10.60 4.35 4.83
CA THR A 188 -10.12 4.63 3.47
C THR A 188 -8.63 4.37 3.40
N SER A 189 -8.19 3.66 2.36
CA SER A 189 -6.78 3.34 2.16
C SER A 189 -6.05 4.53 1.55
N LEU A 190 -5.15 5.13 2.32
CA LEU A 190 -4.32 6.24 1.87
C LEU A 190 -3.24 5.79 0.88
N THR A 191 -2.86 4.52 0.91
CA THR A 191 -1.98 3.89 -0.09
C THR A 191 -2.69 3.76 -1.44
N ALA A 192 -3.91 3.22 -1.44
CA ALA A 192 -4.69 3.11 -2.66
C ALA A 192 -5.14 4.48 -3.19
N ALA A 193 -5.45 5.43 -2.30
CA ALA A 193 -5.71 6.83 -2.66
C ALA A 193 -4.51 7.44 -3.39
N TYR A 194 -3.29 7.25 -2.88
CA TYR A 194 -2.08 7.67 -3.59
C TYR A 194 -1.95 7.01 -4.97
N GLN A 195 -2.16 5.70 -5.05
CA GLN A 195 -2.04 4.94 -6.30
C GLN A 195 -3.04 5.39 -7.39
N ALA A 196 -4.22 5.86 -6.99
CA ALA A 196 -5.26 6.37 -7.89
C ALA A 196 -4.95 7.74 -8.50
N LEU A 197 -4.00 8.50 -7.93
CA LEU A 197 -3.59 9.79 -8.49
C LEU A 197 -2.74 9.60 -9.76
N SER A 198 -2.86 10.54 -10.69
CA SER A 198 -2.03 10.51 -11.90
C SER A 198 -0.54 10.61 -11.56
N PRO A 199 0.35 9.96 -12.32
CA PRO A 199 1.79 9.97 -12.03
C PRO A 199 2.37 11.38 -11.86
N THR A 200 2.04 12.28 -12.77
CA THR A 200 2.48 13.69 -12.73
C THR A 200 1.99 14.42 -11.48
N PHE A 201 0.76 14.15 -11.04
CA PHE A 201 0.25 14.76 -9.82
C PHE A 201 1.02 14.25 -8.61
N ARG A 202 1.28 12.94 -8.52
CA ARG A 202 2.06 12.32 -7.42
C ARG A 202 3.45 12.92 -7.28
N GLU A 203 4.18 13.11 -8.39
CA GLU A 203 5.51 13.72 -8.39
C GLU A 203 5.52 15.11 -7.77
N GLY A 204 4.50 15.92 -8.04
CA GLY A 204 4.33 17.24 -7.43
C GLY A 204 4.16 17.18 -5.91
N LEU A 205 3.61 16.09 -5.36
CA LEU A 205 3.33 15.95 -3.93
C LEU A 205 4.55 15.50 -3.12
N HIS A 206 5.55 14.84 -3.72
CA HIS A 206 6.65 14.18 -2.99
C HIS A 206 7.51 15.12 -2.15
N ARG A 207 7.60 16.39 -2.57
CA ARG A 207 8.41 17.41 -1.87
C ARG A 207 7.60 18.20 -0.85
N LEU A 208 6.28 18.02 -0.82
CA LEU A 208 5.39 18.80 0.03
C LEU A 208 5.35 18.22 1.43
N LYS A 209 5.20 19.12 2.40
CA LYS A 209 4.93 18.79 3.79
C LYS A 209 3.64 19.44 4.22
N LEU A 210 2.96 18.81 5.17
CA LEU A 210 1.79 19.35 5.84
C LEU A 210 2.15 19.75 7.27
N LEU A 211 1.65 20.90 7.70
CA LEU A 211 1.67 21.31 9.10
C LEU A 211 0.46 20.71 9.82
N HIS A 212 0.71 19.82 10.78
CA HIS A 212 -0.28 19.20 11.64
C HIS A 212 -0.29 19.87 13.00
N THR A 213 -1.48 20.17 13.53
CA THR A 213 -1.62 20.89 14.81
C THR A 213 -2.67 20.26 15.72
N SER A 214 -2.39 20.29 17.02
CA SER A 214 -3.37 19.92 18.06
C SER A 214 -4.47 20.96 18.28
N ALA A 215 -4.36 22.15 17.65
CA ALA A 215 -5.43 23.15 17.61
C ALA A 215 -6.60 22.66 16.73
N SER A 216 -7.38 21.74 17.29
CA SER A 216 -8.60 21.25 16.66
C SER A 216 -9.64 22.37 16.57
N VAL A 217 -10.64 22.21 15.70
CA VAL A 217 -11.76 23.16 15.59
C VAL A 217 -12.46 23.34 16.95
N GLY A 218 -12.62 22.24 17.71
CA GLY A 218 -13.20 22.29 19.06
C GLY A 218 -12.34 23.06 20.06
N GLU A 219 -11.01 22.89 20.01
CA GLU A 219 -10.11 23.62 20.90
C GLU A 219 -10.09 25.13 20.56
N VAL A 220 -10.05 25.47 19.28
CA VAL A 220 -10.18 26.85 18.81
C VAL A 220 -11.49 27.47 19.28
N ALA A 221 -12.61 26.74 19.20
CA ALA A 221 -13.90 27.21 19.71
C ALA A 221 -13.89 27.39 21.23
N ARG A 222 -13.16 26.55 21.97
CA ARG A 222 -13.10 26.57 23.44
C ARG A 222 -12.24 27.69 24.01
N VAL A 223 -11.05 27.92 23.45
CA VAL A 223 -10.05 28.85 24.02
C VAL A 223 -9.73 30.06 23.14
N GLY A 224 -10.32 30.13 21.95
CA GLY A 224 -10.02 31.14 20.94
C GLY A 224 -8.79 30.79 20.09
N GLN A 225 -8.80 31.24 18.84
CA GLN A 225 -7.79 30.86 17.83
C GLN A 225 -6.35 31.20 18.24
N GLU A 226 -6.12 32.41 18.76
CA GLU A 226 -4.78 32.86 19.15
C GLU A 226 -4.17 31.96 20.23
N ARG A 227 -4.93 31.67 21.29
CA ARG A 227 -4.49 30.83 22.38
C ARG A 227 -4.33 29.37 21.96
N ALA A 228 -5.32 28.83 21.23
CA ALA A 228 -5.29 27.45 20.75
C ALA A 228 -4.06 27.19 19.88
N LEU A 229 -3.71 28.10 18.97
CA LEU A 229 -2.52 27.94 18.11
C LEU A 229 -1.21 28.10 18.89
N LYS A 230 -1.16 29.01 19.89
CA LYS A 230 0.03 29.24 20.72
C LYS A 230 0.36 28.07 21.65
N GLU A 231 -0.68 27.42 22.17
CA GLU A 231 -0.55 26.28 23.09
C GLU A 231 -0.50 24.92 22.36
N ALA A 232 -0.79 24.91 21.06
CA ALA A 232 -0.80 23.67 20.28
C ALA A 232 0.60 23.15 19.97
N VAL A 233 0.74 21.83 20.12
CA VAL A 233 1.81 21.07 19.46
C VAL A 233 1.60 21.14 17.95
N GLN A 234 2.67 21.48 17.25
CA GLN A 234 2.72 21.57 15.79
C GLN A 234 3.87 20.71 15.28
N THR A 235 3.61 19.90 14.26
CA THR A 235 4.62 19.05 13.62
C THR A 235 4.45 19.09 12.10
N GLU A 236 5.55 19.18 11.37
CA GLU A 236 5.56 19.02 9.92
C GLU A 236 5.78 17.56 9.55
N HIS A 237 4.86 16.99 8.75
CA HIS A 237 5.03 15.65 8.18
C HIS A 237 5.04 15.73 6.65
N PRO A 238 5.74 14.81 5.95
CA PRO A 238 5.65 14.71 4.50
C PRO A 238 4.22 14.43 4.06
N LEU A 239 3.77 15.06 2.97
CA LEU A 239 2.46 14.77 2.37
C LEU A 239 2.41 13.36 1.77
N VAL A 240 3.55 12.89 1.27
CA VAL A 240 3.73 11.51 0.80
C VAL A 240 4.83 10.84 1.61
N ILE A 241 4.47 9.79 2.34
CA ILE A 241 5.40 9.06 3.21
C ILE A 241 5.77 7.71 2.61
N ASP A 242 6.96 7.22 2.92
CA ASP A 242 7.39 5.83 2.69
C ASP A 242 6.90 4.98 3.87
N HIS A 243 5.93 4.08 3.65
CA HIS A 243 5.42 3.24 4.73
C HIS A 243 6.57 2.41 5.33
N PRO A 244 6.83 2.46 6.64
CA PRO A 244 8.07 1.91 7.22
C PRO A 244 8.15 0.38 7.23
N VAL A 245 7.11 -0.31 6.76
CA VAL A 245 7.00 -1.79 6.74
C VAL A 245 6.87 -2.28 5.30
N THR A 246 5.88 -1.76 4.56
CA THR A 246 5.61 -2.18 3.18
C THR A 246 6.46 -1.45 2.15
N HIS A 247 7.03 -0.31 2.51
CA HIS A 247 7.69 0.63 1.60
C HIS A 247 6.81 1.16 0.46
N GLU A 248 5.49 1.05 0.64
CA GLU A 248 4.52 1.61 -0.28
C GLU A 248 4.37 3.13 -0.02
N PRO A 249 4.20 3.96 -1.06
CA PRO A 249 3.92 5.37 -0.88
C PRO A 249 2.50 5.58 -0.32
N VAL A 250 2.38 6.47 0.66
CA VAL A 250 1.08 6.76 1.29
C VAL A 250 0.77 8.24 1.25
N LEU A 251 -0.45 8.59 0.83
CA LEU A 251 -0.97 9.96 0.87
C LEU A 251 -1.35 10.33 2.31
N PHE A 252 -0.40 10.86 3.08
CA PHE A 252 -0.55 11.09 4.53
C PHE A 252 -1.28 12.40 4.85
N VAL A 253 -2.51 12.51 4.34
CA VAL A 253 -3.39 13.66 4.54
C VAL A 253 -4.32 13.45 5.73
N ASN A 254 -4.63 14.53 6.46
CA ASN A 254 -5.53 14.48 7.60
C ASN A 254 -6.48 15.69 7.62
N PRO A 255 -7.74 15.54 7.16
CA PRO A 255 -8.70 16.63 7.06
C PRO A 255 -8.99 17.41 8.34
N THR A 256 -8.77 16.81 9.52
CA THR A 256 -9.16 17.42 10.80
C THR A 256 -8.05 18.23 11.46
N ILE A 257 -6.78 17.87 11.24
CA ILE A 257 -5.64 18.46 11.95
C ILE A 257 -4.49 18.94 11.04
N ALA A 258 -4.44 18.52 9.78
CA ALA A 258 -3.53 19.12 8.80
C ALA A 258 -4.13 20.44 8.31
N ARG A 259 -3.44 21.56 8.53
CA ARG A 259 -3.99 22.90 8.27
C ARG A 259 -3.39 23.61 7.07
N GLN A 260 -2.14 23.28 6.74
CA GLN A 260 -1.39 24.06 5.76
C GLN A 260 -0.36 23.20 5.04
N VAL A 261 -0.21 23.42 3.74
CA VAL A 261 0.94 22.96 2.95
C VAL A 261 2.11 23.91 3.19
N VAL A 262 3.20 23.39 3.73
CA VAL A 262 4.38 24.19 4.10
C VAL A 262 4.96 24.87 2.86
N GLY A 263 5.13 26.20 2.95
CA GLY A 263 5.67 27.04 1.88
C GLY A 263 4.65 27.51 0.84
N TYR A 264 3.39 27.09 0.91
CA TYR A 264 2.33 27.56 0.02
C TYR A 264 1.58 28.74 0.63
N LYS A 265 0.98 29.57 -0.24
CA LYS A 265 0.01 30.59 0.18
C LYS A 265 -1.30 29.93 0.65
N PRO A 266 -2.11 30.62 1.47
CA PRO A 266 -3.37 30.06 1.98
C PRO A 266 -4.28 29.50 0.88
N GLU A 267 -4.51 30.25 -0.20
CA GLU A 267 -5.42 29.84 -1.27
C GLU A 267 -4.91 28.62 -2.05
N GLU A 268 -3.59 28.52 -2.25
CA GLU A 268 -2.95 27.37 -2.91
C GLU A 268 -3.05 26.12 -2.03
N SER A 269 -2.78 26.29 -0.73
CA SER A 269 -2.90 25.23 0.27
C SER A 269 -4.33 24.72 0.39
N ASP A 270 -5.30 25.62 0.51
CA ASP A 270 -6.72 25.29 0.67
C ASP A 270 -7.27 24.55 -0.55
N ASN A 271 -6.91 24.98 -1.76
CA ASN A 271 -7.33 24.30 -2.99
C ASN A 271 -6.75 22.87 -3.07
N LEU A 272 -5.45 22.71 -2.80
CA LEU A 272 -4.81 21.39 -2.82
C LEU A 272 -5.39 20.46 -1.75
N LEU A 273 -5.51 20.95 -0.51
CA LEU A 273 -6.06 20.16 0.59
C LEU A 273 -7.52 19.79 0.34
N SER A 274 -8.34 20.71 -0.18
CA SER A 274 -9.74 20.42 -0.51
C SER A 274 -9.88 19.31 -1.56
N PHE A 275 -9.04 19.34 -2.60
CA PHE A 275 -8.98 18.27 -3.59
C PHE A 275 -8.60 16.93 -2.94
N LEU A 276 -7.52 16.90 -2.14
CA LEU A 276 -7.05 15.66 -1.50
C LEU A 276 -8.06 15.11 -0.48
N HIS A 277 -8.72 15.99 0.28
CA HIS A 277 -9.78 15.60 1.23
C HIS A 277 -10.97 14.97 0.51
N ASN A 278 -11.39 15.55 -0.62
CA ASN A 278 -12.45 14.98 -1.44
C ASN A 278 -12.03 13.67 -2.09
N HIS A 279 -10.77 13.57 -2.54
CA HIS A 279 -10.22 12.35 -3.12
C HIS A 279 -10.29 11.19 -2.14
N ILE A 280 -9.80 11.35 -0.91
CA ILE A 280 -9.77 10.24 0.07
C ILE A 280 -11.15 9.73 0.50
N ARG A 281 -12.22 10.48 0.23
CA ARG A 281 -13.61 10.08 0.50
C ARG A 281 -14.15 9.06 -0.51
N SER A 282 -13.43 8.75 -1.58
CA SER A 282 -13.90 7.83 -2.62
C SER A 282 -14.20 6.44 -2.05
N LEU A 283 -15.31 5.86 -2.49
CA LEU A 283 -15.70 4.50 -2.15
C LEU A 283 -14.79 3.44 -2.81
N ASP A 284 -14.07 3.79 -3.88
CA ASP A 284 -13.22 2.87 -4.66
C ASP A 284 -12.08 2.23 -3.85
N PHE A 285 -11.69 2.88 -2.75
CA PHE A 285 -10.65 2.43 -1.84
C PHE A 285 -11.05 2.59 -0.37
N SER A 286 -12.36 2.65 -0.12
CA SER A 286 -12.93 2.67 1.23
C SER A 286 -13.63 1.36 1.55
N CYS A 287 -13.72 1.03 2.83
CA CYS A 287 -14.62 0.00 3.35
C CYS A 287 -15.38 0.54 4.57
N ARG A 288 -16.50 -0.10 4.88
CA ARG A 288 -17.27 0.18 6.09
C ARG A 288 -17.30 -1.09 6.94
N VAL A 289 -16.85 -0.98 8.19
CA VAL A 289 -16.87 -2.07 9.15
C VAL A 289 -18.12 -1.94 10.00
N SER A 290 -19.03 -2.90 9.84
CA SER A 290 -20.20 -3.02 10.69
C SER A 290 -19.88 -3.81 11.95
N TRP A 291 -20.39 -3.31 13.07
CA TRP A 291 -20.04 -3.84 14.38
C TRP A 291 -20.84 -5.09 14.73
N GLU A 292 -20.13 -6.10 15.23
CA GLU A 292 -20.71 -7.29 15.86
C GLU A 292 -20.14 -7.42 17.28
N LYS A 293 -20.89 -8.03 18.20
CA LYS A 293 -20.36 -8.36 19.54
C LYS A 293 -19.08 -9.20 19.43
N GLY A 294 -18.09 -8.89 20.26
CA GLY A 294 -16.79 -9.58 20.25
C GLY A 294 -15.93 -9.24 19.03
N THR A 295 -16.24 -8.14 18.32
CA THR A 295 -15.35 -7.63 17.27
C THR A 295 -14.20 -6.85 17.88
N VAL A 296 -12.98 -7.16 17.44
CA VAL A 296 -11.78 -6.33 17.63
C VAL A 296 -11.27 -5.93 16.27
N VAL A 297 -11.05 -4.63 16.08
CA VAL A 297 -10.44 -4.09 14.88
C VAL A 297 -9.03 -3.64 15.21
N VAL A 298 -8.10 -4.02 14.35
CA VAL A 298 -6.70 -3.60 14.40
C VAL A 298 -6.37 -2.92 13.08
N TRP A 299 -5.90 -1.67 13.09
CA TRP A 299 -5.52 -0.98 11.86
C TRP A 299 -4.20 -0.26 11.96
N ASP A 300 -3.58 -0.07 10.78
CA ASP A 300 -2.38 0.73 10.60
C ASP A 300 -2.76 2.20 10.32
N GLN A 301 -2.50 3.06 11.29
CA GLN A 301 -2.80 4.50 11.24
C GLN A 301 -2.01 5.25 10.17
N ARG A 302 -0.92 4.68 9.64
CA ARG A 302 -0.19 5.31 8.53
C ARG A 302 -0.85 5.04 7.21
N ALA A 303 -1.42 3.84 7.03
CA ALA A 303 -2.01 3.39 5.78
C ALA A 303 -3.48 3.79 5.60
N VAL A 304 -4.19 4.13 6.68
CA VAL A 304 -5.63 4.43 6.61
C VAL A 304 -6.03 5.72 7.30
N ALA A 305 -7.03 6.40 6.74
CA ALA A 305 -7.86 7.34 7.48
C ALA A 305 -9.22 6.69 7.79
N HIS A 306 -9.91 7.18 8.81
CA HIS A 306 -11.19 6.62 9.24
C HIS A 306 -12.18 7.71 9.66
N SER A 307 -13.46 7.36 9.64
CA SER A 307 -14.56 8.20 10.11
C SER A 307 -15.57 7.36 10.87
N ALA A 308 -15.97 7.82 12.05
CA ALA A 308 -17.16 7.30 12.70
C ALA A 308 -18.39 7.59 11.83
N VAL A 309 -19.34 6.66 11.81
CA VAL A 309 -20.63 6.86 11.15
C VAL A 309 -21.70 6.95 12.23
N PRO A 310 -22.15 8.15 12.62
CA PRO A 310 -23.15 8.29 13.66
C PRO A 310 -24.56 8.15 13.08
N ASP A 311 -24.89 6.98 12.56
CA ASP A 311 -26.16 6.67 11.90
C ASP A 311 -27.05 5.71 12.72
N PHE A 312 -27.06 5.90 14.03
CA PHE A 312 -27.91 5.21 14.99
C PHE A 312 -28.84 6.19 15.70
N GLU A 313 -29.91 5.68 16.31
CA GLU A 313 -30.92 6.53 16.97
C GLU A 313 -30.35 7.33 18.15
N ASP A 314 -30.91 8.50 18.42
CA ASP A 314 -30.54 9.28 19.60
C ASP A 314 -31.03 8.53 20.86
N GLY A 315 -30.15 8.41 21.86
CA GLY A 315 -30.43 7.63 23.07
C GLY A 315 -29.85 6.23 23.08
N ASP A 316 -29.53 5.68 21.90
CA ASP A 316 -28.94 4.35 21.78
C ASP A 316 -27.52 4.29 22.33
N ARG A 317 -27.18 3.13 22.91
CA ARG A 317 -25.85 2.94 23.50
C ARG A 317 -24.84 2.47 22.47
N ARG A 318 -23.70 3.15 22.43
CA ARG A 318 -22.50 2.71 21.71
C ARG A 318 -21.32 2.75 22.67
N HIS A 319 -20.75 1.58 23.01
CA HIS A 319 -19.68 1.48 24.00
C HIS A 319 -18.51 0.68 23.42
N MET A 320 -17.40 1.37 23.23
CA MET A 320 -16.19 0.80 22.63
C MET A 320 -14.96 1.38 23.33
N VAL A 321 -13.84 0.68 23.22
CA VAL A 321 -12.57 1.13 23.80
C VAL A 321 -11.47 1.01 22.79
N ARG A 322 -10.56 1.97 22.81
CA ARG A 322 -9.40 2.08 21.93
C ARG A 322 -8.12 2.13 22.73
N ILE A 323 -7.08 1.48 22.23
CA ILE A 323 -5.69 1.70 22.66
C ILE A 323 -4.85 1.92 21.40
N ILE A 324 -3.98 2.92 21.45
CA ILE A 324 -3.13 3.33 20.33
C ILE A 324 -1.67 3.18 20.74
N ALA A 325 -0.87 2.52 19.91
CA ALA A 325 0.59 2.52 20.02
C ALA A 325 1.20 3.49 19.02
N TYR A 326 2.15 4.31 19.47
CA TYR A 326 2.99 5.12 18.60
C TYR A 326 3.97 4.26 17.81
N GLY A 327 4.24 4.64 16.56
CA GLY A 327 5.32 4.03 15.78
C GLY A 327 6.44 5.02 15.44
N SER A 328 7.34 4.65 14.53
CA SER A 328 8.36 5.55 13.97
C SER A 328 7.79 6.82 13.33
N GLN A 329 8.63 7.86 13.29
CA GLN A 329 8.35 9.13 12.64
C GLN A 329 8.11 8.94 11.13
N PRO A 330 7.05 9.55 10.55
CA PRO A 330 6.82 9.51 9.12
C PRO A 330 8.01 10.04 8.32
N GLN A 331 8.53 9.21 7.41
CA GLN A 331 9.64 9.59 6.53
C GLN A 331 9.13 9.92 5.14
N ALA A 332 9.69 10.97 4.54
CA ALA A 332 9.35 11.33 3.17
C ALA A 332 9.76 10.20 2.24
N ILE A 333 8.97 9.99 1.20
CA ILE A 333 9.37 9.03 0.19
C ILE A 333 10.68 9.45 -0.48
N SER A 334 11.65 8.53 -0.54
CA SER A 334 12.89 8.82 -1.25
C SER A 334 12.60 8.88 -2.73
N VAL A 335 12.88 10.02 -3.36
CA VAL A 335 12.76 10.20 -4.82
C VAL A 335 13.64 9.20 -5.58
N SER A 336 14.68 8.65 -4.94
CA SER A 336 15.50 7.54 -5.49
C SER A 336 14.89 6.15 -5.35
N LYS A 337 13.90 5.95 -4.45
CA LYS A 337 13.13 4.70 -4.29
C LYS A 337 11.89 4.66 -5.19
N LEU A 338 11.44 5.80 -5.67
CA LEU A 338 10.30 5.94 -6.59
C LEU A 338 10.75 5.69 -8.02
N SER A 339 10.77 4.41 -8.39
CA SER A 339 10.94 4.05 -9.79
C SER A 339 10.08 2.83 -10.15
N ILE A 340 9.33 2.99 -11.25
CA ILE A 340 8.51 2.04 -12.04
C ILE A 340 8.02 0.75 -11.37
N SER A 341 7.36 0.82 -10.22
CA SER A 341 6.40 -0.23 -9.80
C SER A 341 4.95 0.29 -9.77
N HIS A 342 4.74 1.60 -9.64
CA HIS A 342 3.40 2.20 -9.47
C HIS A 342 2.75 2.72 -10.77
N LEU A 343 3.15 2.22 -11.93
CA LEU A 343 2.61 2.65 -13.24
C LEU A 343 1.67 1.64 -13.93
N TRP A 344 1.46 0.44 -13.39
CA TRP A 344 0.70 -0.61 -14.10
C TRP A 344 -0.26 -1.44 -13.25
N HIS A 345 -1.04 -0.81 -12.35
CA HIS A 345 -2.20 -1.49 -11.74
C HIS A 345 -3.45 -0.61 -11.81
N TYR A 346 -4.11 -0.65 -12.97
CA TYR A 346 -5.53 -0.32 -13.11
C TYR A 346 -6.25 -1.63 -13.51
N PRO A 347 -7.15 -2.18 -12.68
CA PRO A 347 -7.99 -3.29 -13.10
C PRO A 347 -9.27 -2.69 -13.69
N PHE A 348 -9.39 -2.69 -15.02
CA PHE A 348 -10.70 -2.59 -15.67
C PHE A 348 -10.72 -3.53 -16.88
N GLU A 349 -11.78 -4.35 -16.92
CA GLU A 349 -12.26 -5.22 -18.00
C GLU A 349 -11.81 -6.69 -18.02
N ASP A 350 -12.46 -7.50 -17.17
CA ASP A 350 -13.09 -8.74 -17.64
C ASP A 350 -14.54 -8.41 -18.04
N PHE A 351 -14.74 -8.00 -19.28
CA PHE A 351 -16.04 -7.96 -19.93
C PHE A 351 -16.05 -8.97 -21.09
N ASN A 352 -15.96 -10.26 -20.76
CA ASN A 352 -16.38 -11.29 -21.70
C ASN A 352 -17.89 -11.47 -21.57
N SER A 353 -18.61 -10.54 -22.22
CA SER A 353 -19.98 -10.78 -22.66
C SER A 353 -19.99 -12.03 -23.53
N SER A 354 -20.88 -12.96 -23.20
CA SER A 354 -21.26 -14.09 -24.04
C SER A 354 -21.55 -13.63 -25.47
N CYS A 355 -20.62 -13.92 -26.39
CA CYS A 355 -20.91 -13.94 -27.81
C CYS A 355 -21.06 -15.41 -28.22
N SER A 356 -22.28 -15.91 -28.06
CA SER A 356 -22.75 -17.14 -28.68
C SER A 356 -22.98 -16.85 -30.17
N ASP A 357 -21.95 -17.04 -31.01
CA ASP A 357 -22.07 -17.41 -32.43
C ASP A 357 -20.70 -17.40 -33.13
N CYS A 358 -19.88 -18.41 -32.85
CA CYS A 358 -18.90 -18.91 -33.81
C CYS A 358 -18.80 -20.43 -33.65
N GLY A 359 -19.52 -21.19 -34.47
CA GLY A 359 -19.55 -22.64 -34.43
C GLY A 359 -18.20 -23.25 -34.83
N LEU A 360 -17.41 -23.65 -33.83
CA LEU A 360 -16.36 -24.65 -33.95
C LEU A 360 -16.36 -25.48 -32.66
N GLY A 361 -16.80 -26.74 -32.76
CA GLY A 361 -16.81 -27.68 -31.65
C GLY A 361 -15.39 -28.03 -31.17
N PRO A 362 -15.24 -28.56 -29.95
CA PRO A 362 -13.93 -28.96 -29.44
C PRO A 362 -13.43 -30.18 -30.22
N ALA A 363 -12.32 -30.03 -30.93
CA ALA A 363 -11.57 -31.16 -31.47
C ALA A 363 -10.76 -31.78 -30.33
N GLU A 364 -11.06 -33.03 -30.00
CA GLU A 364 -10.16 -33.91 -29.26
C GLU A 364 -8.88 -34.10 -30.09
N HIS A 365 -7.75 -33.67 -29.55
CA HIS A 365 -6.43 -34.08 -30.03
C HIS A 365 -5.63 -34.61 -28.84
N ASP A 366 -5.57 -35.93 -28.79
CA ASP A 366 -4.54 -36.72 -28.14
C ASP A 366 -3.21 -36.39 -28.84
N ASP A 367 -2.21 -35.90 -28.09
CA ASP A 367 -0.84 -35.79 -28.59
C ASP A 367 0.16 -35.87 -27.42
N GLN A 368 0.65 -37.09 -27.20
CA GLN A 368 1.95 -37.34 -26.58
C GLN A 368 3.04 -36.61 -27.38
N VAL A 369 3.67 -35.60 -26.78
CA VAL A 369 4.86 -34.96 -27.36
C VAL A 369 6.09 -35.84 -27.11
N PRO A 370 6.81 -36.32 -28.16
CA PRO A 370 8.02 -37.11 -27.97
C PRO A 370 9.17 -36.22 -27.48
N ALA A 371 10.00 -36.77 -26.58
CA ALA A 371 11.19 -36.12 -26.05
C ALA A 371 12.14 -35.67 -27.17
N THR A 372 12.12 -34.39 -27.48
CA THR A 372 13.06 -33.77 -28.41
C THR A 372 14.41 -33.60 -27.72
N GLN A 373 15.45 -34.19 -28.32
CA GLN A 373 16.85 -34.03 -27.89
C GLN A 373 17.19 -32.55 -27.73
N GLU A 374 17.76 -32.19 -26.58
CA GLU A 374 18.17 -30.82 -26.28
C GLU A 374 19.22 -30.32 -27.30
N PRO A 375 18.99 -29.16 -27.95
CA PRO A 375 19.97 -28.59 -28.86
C PRO A 375 21.23 -28.14 -28.09
N THR A 376 22.40 -28.54 -28.60
CA THR A 376 23.72 -28.23 -28.02
C THR A 376 23.86 -26.72 -27.79
N PRO A 377 24.06 -26.26 -26.54
CA PRO A 377 23.99 -24.83 -26.24
C PRO A 377 25.16 -24.06 -26.86
N THR A 378 24.86 -22.96 -27.57
CA THR A 378 25.86 -22.00 -28.07
C THR A 378 26.65 -21.37 -26.91
N ARG A 379 27.89 -20.91 -27.18
CA ARG A 379 28.80 -20.32 -26.17
C ARG A 379 28.16 -19.15 -25.39
N GLY A 380 27.27 -18.39 -26.03
CA GLY A 380 26.48 -17.33 -25.39
C GLY A 380 25.45 -17.87 -24.39
N LYS A 381 24.68 -18.92 -24.74
CA LYS A 381 23.68 -19.54 -23.84
C LYS A 381 24.31 -20.10 -22.56
N ARG A 382 25.43 -20.82 -22.65
CA ARG A 382 26.11 -21.38 -21.45
C ARG A 382 26.62 -20.29 -20.51
N THR A 383 27.10 -19.18 -21.07
CA THR A 383 27.56 -18.02 -20.29
C THR A 383 26.38 -17.36 -19.58
N LEU A 384 25.27 -17.15 -20.29
CA LEU A 384 24.04 -16.58 -19.74
C LEU A 384 23.40 -17.45 -18.64
N GLN A 385 23.27 -18.76 -18.87
CA GLN A 385 22.72 -19.69 -17.88
C GLN A 385 23.55 -19.71 -16.58
N LYS A 386 24.88 -19.70 -16.72
CA LYS A 386 25.80 -19.68 -15.58
C LYS A 386 25.72 -18.36 -14.80
N VAL A 387 25.72 -17.23 -15.50
CA VAL A 387 25.62 -15.90 -14.88
C VAL A 387 24.27 -15.73 -14.19
N LEU A 388 23.16 -16.13 -14.84
CA LEU A 388 21.81 -15.97 -14.29
C LEU A 388 21.43 -17.02 -13.24
N ARG A 389 22.28 -18.05 -13.03
CA ARG A 389 22.03 -19.23 -12.18
C ARG A 389 20.74 -19.96 -12.58
N LEU A 390 20.60 -20.23 -13.88
CA LEU A 390 19.51 -21.03 -14.46
C LEU A 390 20.10 -22.41 -14.73
N GLU A 391 19.83 -23.35 -13.85
CA GLU A 391 20.49 -24.66 -13.79
C GLU A 391 19.90 -25.62 -14.82
N THR A 392 18.62 -25.45 -15.17
CA THR A 392 17.92 -26.31 -16.14
C THR A 392 17.53 -25.57 -17.42
N TYR A 393 17.29 -26.33 -18.51
CA TYR A 393 16.77 -25.78 -19.75
C TYR A 393 15.34 -25.26 -19.61
N LYS A 394 14.54 -25.88 -18.74
CA LYS A 394 13.19 -25.42 -18.41
C LYS A 394 13.22 -24.05 -17.73
N GLU A 395 14.06 -23.86 -16.72
CA GLU A 395 14.26 -22.55 -16.06
C GLU A 395 14.73 -21.46 -17.03
N TRP A 396 15.56 -21.82 -18.02
CA TRP A 396 15.96 -20.92 -19.09
C TRP A 396 14.78 -20.48 -19.96
N LEU A 397 13.92 -21.41 -20.37
CA LEU A 397 12.74 -21.09 -21.19
C LEU A 397 11.67 -20.33 -20.40
N ASP A 398 11.45 -20.70 -19.14
CA ASP A 398 10.50 -20.02 -18.25
C ASP A 398 10.98 -18.58 -17.96
N TRP A 399 12.29 -18.38 -17.78
CA TRP A 399 12.87 -17.05 -17.65
C TRP A 399 12.69 -16.21 -18.92
N LEU A 400 12.99 -16.76 -20.10
CA LEU A 400 12.77 -16.06 -21.37
C LEU A 400 11.29 -15.69 -21.57
N ARG A 401 10.36 -16.58 -21.22
CA ARG A 401 8.91 -16.36 -21.38
C ARG A 401 8.28 -15.54 -20.26
N SER A 402 9.04 -15.21 -19.22
CA SER A 402 8.52 -14.48 -18.07
C SER A 402 8.00 -13.10 -18.47
N PRO A 403 6.99 -12.55 -17.79
CA PRO A 403 6.49 -11.19 -18.03
C PRO A 403 7.57 -10.09 -17.89
N LEU A 404 8.70 -10.42 -17.26
CA LEU A 404 9.85 -9.52 -17.08
C LEU A 404 10.70 -9.37 -18.33
N VAL A 405 10.83 -10.45 -19.09
CA VAL A 405 11.74 -10.55 -20.24
C VAL A 405 10.94 -10.52 -21.54
N ALA A 406 9.72 -11.09 -21.52
CA ALA A 406 8.85 -11.28 -22.67
C ALA A 406 8.49 -10.05 -23.47
N PRO A 407 8.03 -8.95 -22.86
CA PRO A 407 7.60 -7.77 -23.61
C PRO A 407 8.74 -7.15 -24.42
N TRP A 408 9.94 -7.11 -23.85
CA TRP A 408 11.08 -6.39 -24.43
C TRP A 408 11.70 -7.11 -25.61
N TRP A 409 11.85 -8.44 -25.53
CA TRP A 409 12.30 -9.17 -26.71
C TRP A 409 11.19 -9.39 -27.71
N ASN A 410 9.90 -9.40 -27.34
CA ASN A 410 8.80 -9.45 -28.31
C ASN A 410 8.88 -8.22 -29.21
N GLU A 411 9.07 -7.05 -28.59
CA GLU A 411 9.27 -5.79 -29.29
C GLU A 411 10.53 -5.85 -30.18
N LEU A 412 11.70 -6.24 -29.65
CA LEU A 412 12.93 -6.33 -30.45
C LEU A 412 12.81 -7.35 -31.61
N MET A 413 12.19 -8.50 -31.36
CA MET A 413 12.00 -9.55 -32.36
C MET A 413 11.04 -9.10 -33.45
N ASN A 414 9.89 -8.54 -33.08
CA ASN A 414 8.86 -8.14 -34.03
C ASN A 414 9.23 -6.88 -34.80
N ASP A 415 9.92 -5.94 -34.17
CA ASP A 415 10.20 -4.64 -34.78
C ASP A 415 11.54 -4.54 -35.49
N CYS A 416 12.49 -5.43 -35.17
CA CYS A 416 13.84 -5.38 -35.74
C CYS A 416 14.26 -6.73 -36.33
N ILE A 417 14.34 -7.79 -35.51
CA ILE A 417 14.98 -9.04 -35.95
C ILE A 417 14.16 -9.77 -37.02
N SER A 418 12.84 -9.77 -36.95
CA SER A 418 11.96 -10.44 -37.93
C SER A 418 11.92 -9.73 -39.28
N LYS A 419 12.14 -8.40 -39.31
CA LYS A 419 12.04 -7.54 -40.49
C LYS A 419 13.32 -7.48 -41.34
N HIS A 420 14.43 -8.06 -40.88
CA HIS A 420 15.72 -8.02 -41.58
C HIS A 420 16.25 -9.41 -41.91
N ASP A 421 16.30 -9.80 -43.19
CA ASP A 421 16.52 -11.19 -43.60
C ASP A 421 17.95 -11.73 -43.50
N THR A 422 18.96 -10.88 -43.27
CA THR A 422 20.35 -11.32 -43.16
C THR A 422 21.01 -10.87 -41.86
N HIS A 423 21.89 -11.72 -41.33
CA HIS A 423 22.68 -11.42 -40.12
C HIS A 423 23.61 -10.20 -40.28
N GLU A 424 23.87 -9.79 -41.51
CA GLU A 424 24.75 -8.68 -41.89
C GLU A 424 24.08 -7.33 -41.60
N HIS A 425 22.78 -7.19 -41.87
CA HIS A 425 21.99 -5.99 -41.51
C HIS A 425 21.91 -5.73 -40.00
N LEU A 426 22.12 -6.77 -39.18
CA LEU A 426 22.11 -6.69 -37.71
C LEU A 426 23.49 -6.38 -37.09
N ARG A 427 24.53 -6.14 -37.90
CA ARG A 427 25.88 -5.80 -37.42
C ARG A 427 26.04 -4.29 -37.20
N VAL A 428 25.39 -3.78 -36.15
CA VAL A 428 25.64 -2.41 -35.67
C VAL A 428 26.72 -2.46 -34.56
N PRO A 429 27.81 -1.67 -34.65
CA PRO A 429 28.84 -1.64 -33.62
C PRO A 429 28.27 -1.20 -32.26
N ARG A 430 28.66 -1.86 -31.16
CA ARG A 430 28.25 -1.52 -29.77
C ARG A 430 28.40 -0.02 -29.47
N LYS A 431 29.54 0.57 -29.84
CA LYS A 431 29.80 2.01 -29.65
C LYS A 431 28.78 2.91 -30.38
N ALA A 432 28.30 2.49 -31.55
CA ALA A 432 27.32 3.25 -32.33
C ALA A 432 25.92 3.19 -31.69
N VAL A 433 25.54 2.03 -31.15
CA VAL A 433 24.27 1.86 -30.41
C VAL A 433 24.28 2.69 -29.13
N ILE A 434 25.36 2.66 -28.37
CA ILE A 434 25.51 3.49 -27.14
C ILE A 434 25.47 4.97 -27.48
N ALA A 435 26.17 5.41 -28.53
CA ALA A 435 26.16 6.82 -28.95
C ALA A 435 24.78 7.28 -29.45
N LYS A 436 23.99 6.40 -30.09
CA LYS A 436 22.59 6.66 -30.42
C LYS A 436 21.76 6.84 -29.16
N MET A 437 21.81 5.86 -28.25
CA MET A 437 21.12 5.91 -26.96
C MET A 437 21.42 7.23 -26.21
N THR A 438 22.69 7.58 -26.01
CA THR A 438 23.06 8.82 -25.31
C THR A 438 22.54 10.08 -26.02
N ARG A 439 22.56 10.15 -27.35
CA ARG A 439 22.06 11.30 -28.09
C ARG A 439 20.53 11.40 -28.11
N GLY A 440 19.84 10.26 -28.18
CA GLY A 440 18.37 10.21 -28.17
C GLY A 440 17.76 10.58 -26.82
N GLU A 441 18.56 10.47 -25.75
CA GLU A 441 18.21 10.84 -24.37
C GLU A 441 18.86 12.17 -23.93
N ALA A 442 19.55 12.89 -24.81
CA ALA A 442 20.19 14.18 -24.51
C ALA A 442 19.25 15.37 -24.75
N ASN A 443 19.49 16.48 -24.03
CA ASN A 443 18.81 17.77 -24.21
C ASN A 443 17.27 17.72 -24.04
N GLY A 444 16.76 16.91 -23.11
CA GLY A 444 15.30 16.83 -22.84
C GLY A 444 14.50 16.05 -23.88
N SER A 445 15.15 15.42 -24.85
CA SER A 445 14.53 14.44 -25.76
C SER A 445 14.45 13.07 -25.06
N THR A 446 13.30 12.40 -25.17
CA THR A 446 13.08 11.02 -24.72
C THR A 446 12.81 10.12 -25.93
N ARG A 447 13.75 10.03 -26.87
CA ARG A 447 13.48 9.36 -28.16
C ARG A 447 13.25 7.86 -27.99
N TYR A 448 14.03 7.20 -27.14
CA TYR A 448 13.93 5.76 -26.94
C TYR A 448 13.20 5.40 -25.64
N SER A 449 13.25 6.28 -24.63
CA SER A 449 12.53 6.13 -23.36
C SER A 449 11.06 6.57 -23.40
N ALA A 450 10.57 7.17 -24.49
CA ALA A 450 9.16 7.51 -24.65
C ALA A 450 8.24 6.28 -24.50
N ARG A 451 7.08 6.49 -23.85
CA ARG A 451 6.04 5.47 -23.65
C ARG A 451 5.53 4.91 -24.97
N PHE A 452 5.32 5.78 -25.97
CA PHE A 452 4.92 5.41 -27.33
C PHE A 452 5.89 6.08 -28.32
N PRO A 453 7.06 5.48 -28.55
CA PRO A 453 8.01 6.09 -29.47
C PRO A 453 7.45 6.05 -30.90
N GLN A 454 7.65 7.13 -31.65
CA GLN A 454 7.47 7.07 -33.11
C GLN A 454 8.65 6.31 -33.71
N LYS A 455 8.36 5.20 -34.39
CA LYS A 455 9.36 4.26 -34.94
C LYS A 455 9.51 4.37 -36.46
N ASP A 456 8.80 5.29 -37.10
CA ASP A 456 8.69 5.37 -38.57
C ASP A 456 10.06 5.60 -39.25
N GLU A 457 10.99 6.24 -38.55
CA GLU A 457 12.34 6.55 -39.04
C GLU A 457 13.44 5.71 -38.37
N TRP A 458 13.10 4.63 -37.65
CA TRP A 458 14.09 3.90 -36.87
C TRP A 458 14.93 2.98 -37.75
N ASP A 459 16.25 3.06 -37.56
CA ASP A 459 17.16 2.05 -38.06
C ASP A 459 17.41 0.94 -37.01
N VAL A 460 18.12 -0.11 -37.41
CA VAL A 460 18.48 -1.23 -36.52
C VAL A 460 19.18 -0.74 -35.24
N GLY A 461 20.01 0.30 -35.36
CA GLY A 461 20.71 0.90 -34.22
C GLY A 461 19.76 1.58 -33.23
N ASP A 462 18.66 2.15 -33.70
CA ASP A 462 17.61 2.78 -32.89
C ASP A 462 16.80 1.75 -32.10
N HIS A 463 16.39 0.65 -32.74
CA HIS A 463 15.71 -0.46 -32.06
C HIS A 463 16.62 -1.13 -31.01
N LEU A 464 17.90 -1.29 -31.32
CA LEU A 464 18.88 -1.82 -30.36
C LEU A 464 19.16 -0.85 -29.22
N ALA A 465 19.23 0.46 -29.49
CA ALA A 465 19.42 1.48 -28.47
C ALA A 465 18.26 1.50 -27.47
N ARG A 466 17.02 1.42 -27.96
CA ARG A 466 15.85 1.27 -27.10
C ARG A 466 15.88 -0.02 -26.29
N PHE A 467 16.18 -1.15 -26.91
CA PHE A 467 16.22 -2.42 -26.20
C PHE A 467 17.25 -2.41 -25.05
N VAL A 468 18.47 -1.93 -25.32
CA VAL A 468 19.52 -1.79 -24.30
C VAL A 468 19.08 -0.81 -23.20
N LEU A 469 18.49 0.32 -23.59
CA LEU A 469 17.99 1.31 -22.65
C LEU A 469 16.90 0.72 -21.75
N MET A 470 15.87 0.08 -22.30
CA MET A 470 14.74 -0.49 -21.54
C MET A 470 15.15 -1.64 -20.66
N VAL A 471 16.06 -2.51 -21.10
CA VAL A 471 16.59 -3.57 -20.24
C VAL A 471 17.41 -2.96 -19.10
N LYS A 472 18.27 -1.96 -19.35
CA LYS A 472 18.98 -1.27 -18.26
C LYS A 472 18.00 -0.55 -17.34
N ASP A 473 17.02 0.15 -17.90
CA ASP A 473 16.00 0.91 -17.18
C ASP A 473 15.23 0.00 -16.24
N GLU A 474 14.65 -1.08 -16.72
CA GLU A 474 13.89 -2.04 -15.91
C GLU A 474 14.74 -2.66 -14.78
N ASN A 475 16.04 -2.82 -14.99
CA ASN A 475 16.96 -3.33 -13.96
C ASN A 475 17.32 -2.33 -12.87
N PHE A 476 17.39 -1.03 -13.22
CA PHE A 476 17.59 0.02 -12.22
C PHE A 476 16.28 0.43 -11.54
N ARG A 477 15.14 0.10 -12.14
CA ARG A 477 13.84 0.65 -11.79
C ARG A 477 12.84 -0.34 -11.19
N SER A 478 13.04 -1.65 -11.29
CA SER A 478 12.13 -2.67 -10.75
C SER A 478 12.84 -3.61 -9.79
N ASN A 479 12.24 -3.87 -8.62
CA ASN A 479 12.75 -4.87 -7.67
C ASN A 479 12.56 -6.34 -8.13
N GLN A 480 12.00 -6.50 -9.33
CA GLN A 480 11.89 -7.72 -10.11
C GLN A 480 12.63 -7.62 -11.46
N GLY A 481 13.42 -6.57 -11.69
CA GLY A 481 14.14 -6.38 -12.95
C GLY A 481 14.95 -7.63 -13.34
N ILE A 482 15.15 -7.82 -14.64
CA ILE A 482 15.83 -8.98 -15.28
C ILE A 482 17.12 -9.42 -14.54
N PHE A 483 17.79 -8.51 -13.83
CA PHE A 483 19.03 -8.63 -13.06
C PHE A 483 18.93 -8.17 -11.59
N TYR A 484 17.83 -7.53 -11.16
CA TYR A 484 17.74 -6.82 -9.87
C TYR A 484 17.96 -7.74 -8.66
N ARG A 485 17.40 -8.95 -8.67
CA ARG A 485 17.58 -9.93 -7.57
C ARG A 485 18.97 -10.58 -7.51
N LYS A 486 19.91 -10.20 -8.38
CA LYS A 486 21.23 -10.84 -8.54
C LYS A 486 22.42 -9.90 -8.26
N CYS A 487 22.18 -8.61 -7.98
CA CYS A 487 23.20 -7.63 -7.59
C CYS A 487 24.39 -7.48 -8.58
N PHE A 488 24.15 -7.53 -9.89
CA PHE A 488 25.20 -7.34 -10.90
C PHE A 488 25.63 -5.87 -11.02
N ALA A 489 26.92 -5.65 -11.29
CA ALA A 489 27.44 -4.32 -11.65
C ALA A 489 26.98 -3.91 -13.07
N GLU A 490 26.94 -2.60 -13.34
CA GLU A 490 26.46 -2.06 -14.62
C GLU A 490 27.18 -2.65 -15.84
N ALA A 491 28.50 -2.85 -15.74
CA ALA A 491 29.29 -3.44 -16.81
C ALA A 491 28.96 -4.93 -17.08
N GLU A 492 28.56 -5.67 -16.04
CA GLU A 492 28.15 -7.08 -16.14
C GLU A 492 26.77 -7.18 -16.79
N MET A 493 25.83 -6.33 -16.37
CA MET A 493 24.50 -6.23 -16.98
C MET A 493 24.60 -5.88 -18.47
N GLU A 494 25.48 -4.94 -18.82
CA GLU A 494 25.72 -4.59 -20.21
C GLU A 494 26.26 -5.79 -21.01
N GLY A 495 27.20 -6.56 -20.45
CA GLY A 495 27.72 -7.78 -21.06
C GLY A 495 26.62 -8.83 -21.32
N ILE A 496 25.73 -9.05 -20.35
CA ILE A 496 24.61 -10.01 -20.45
C ILE A 496 23.62 -9.60 -21.55
N VAL A 497 23.30 -8.32 -21.68
CA VAL A 497 22.41 -7.79 -22.73
C VAL A 497 22.99 -8.06 -24.12
N TRP A 498 24.31 -7.85 -24.29
CA TRP A 498 24.99 -8.11 -25.55
C TRP A 498 25.12 -9.60 -25.87
N ASP A 499 25.37 -10.44 -24.86
CA ASP A 499 25.40 -11.89 -25.01
C ASP A 499 24.03 -12.47 -25.38
N LEU A 500 22.95 -11.92 -24.80
CA LEU A 500 21.57 -12.28 -25.12
C LEU A 500 21.20 -11.89 -26.55
N LEU A 501 21.56 -10.68 -26.98
CA LEU A 501 21.41 -10.26 -28.38
C LEU A 501 22.17 -11.21 -29.32
N GLY A 502 23.38 -11.62 -28.94
CA GLY A 502 24.17 -12.61 -29.67
C GLY A 502 23.46 -13.97 -29.76
N TYR A 503 22.85 -14.44 -28.68
CA TYR A 503 22.04 -15.66 -28.66
C TYR A 503 20.83 -15.57 -29.60
N LEU A 504 20.04 -14.50 -29.49
CA LEU A 504 18.82 -14.29 -30.29
C LEU A 504 19.11 -14.24 -31.79
N ARG A 505 20.20 -13.58 -32.18
CA ARG A 505 20.69 -13.60 -33.56
C ARG A 505 20.95 -15.03 -34.02
N ASN A 506 21.66 -15.83 -33.21
CA ASN A 506 22.05 -17.19 -33.58
C ASN A 506 20.89 -18.19 -33.60
N THR A 507 19.84 -18.01 -32.79
CA THR A 507 18.64 -18.87 -32.80
C THR A 507 17.86 -18.78 -34.11
N ARG A 508 17.85 -17.63 -34.81
CA ARG A 508 17.27 -17.54 -36.17
C ARG A 508 18.10 -18.32 -37.20
N GLY A 509 19.42 -18.41 -37.00
CA GLY A 509 20.33 -19.20 -37.84
C GLY A 509 20.14 -20.71 -37.72
N SER A 510 19.55 -21.20 -36.62
CA SER A 510 19.26 -22.64 -36.41
C SER A 510 17.89 -23.07 -36.95
N SER A 511 16.97 -22.14 -37.17
CA SER A 511 15.64 -22.39 -37.76
C SER A 511 15.63 -22.36 -39.30
N ILE A 512 16.73 -21.93 -39.93
CA ILE A 512 16.92 -21.98 -41.39
C ILE A 512 18.01 -23.03 -41.71
N SER A 513 17.74 -24.28 -41.33
CA SER A 513 18.29 -25.46 -42.01
C SER A 513 17.13 -26.33 -42.46
N THR A 514 16.19 -25.73 -43.20
CA THR A 514 15.40 -26.50 -44.14
C THR A 514 16.39 -27.00 -45.19
N LYS A 515 16.68 -28.31 -45.14
CA LYS A 515 17.34 -29.08 -46.19
C LYS A 515 16.92 -28.53 -47.55
N ARG A 516 17.89 -28.08 -48.35
CA ARG A 516 17.71 -28.06 -49.81
C ARG A 516 17.35 -29.50 -50.20
N PRO A 517 16.25 -29.77 -50.91
CA PRO A 517 16.12 -31.02 -51.61
C PRO A 517 17.17 -30.98 -52.73
N GLY A 518 18.21 -31.79 -52.58
CA GLY A 518 19.14 -32.09 -53.66
C GLY A 518 18.61 -33.29 -54.44
N SER A 519 18.75 -33.18 -55.77
CA SER A 519 18.44 -34.15 -56.85
C SER A 519 16.98 -34.53 -57.05
#